data_AF-A0A101QRG2-F1
#
_entry.id   AF-A0A101QRG2-F1
#
_cell.length_a   1.000
_cell.length_b   1.000
_cell.length_c   1.000
_cell.angle_alpha   90.00
_cell.angle_beta   90.00
_cell.angle_gamma   90.00
#
_symmetry.space_group_name_H-M   'P 1'
#
loop_
_entity.id
_entity.type
_entity.pdbx_description
1 polymer ?
#
loop_
_entity_poly.entity_id
_entity_poly.type
_entity_poly.pdbx_seq_one_letter_code
_entity_poly.pdbx_strand_id
1 'polypeptide(L)'
;MAERARRIDILGPAEVARAAEELAVSIRRDVDLATKLMELADSQRPAAERITSGTVPAMTSAVEAMEEATRQMQELMAEVGDVRVPPGANVMFEAFERAEELANTAITQAHEDNNAFTVFLDEATAIVAELESNQEAREGIRERFTTAARHTLDAATP
;
A
#
# COMPACT_ATOMS: atom_id res chain seq x y z
N MET A 1 -1.52 56.09 -2.25
CA MET A 1 -2.66 55.96 -1.30
C MET A 1 -3.82 55.18 -1.93
N ALA A 2 -4.39 55.63 -3.05
CA ALA A 2 -5.56 54.99 -3.69
C ALA A 2 -5.35 53.54 -4.15
N GLU A 3 -4.17 53.19 -4.67
CA GLU A 3 -3.80 51.82 -5.08
C GLU A 3 -3.80 50.85 -3.88
N ARG A 4 -3.27 51.31 -2.74
CA ARG A 4 -3.15 50.51 -1.51
C ARG A 4 -4.52 50.27 -0.88
N ALA A 5 -5.39 51.28 -0.89
CA ALA A 5 -6.79 51.13 -0.46
C ALA A 5 -7.55 50.17 -1.37
N ARG A 6 -7.41 50.28 -2.70
CA ARG A 6 -8.04 49.36 -3.67
C ARG A 6 -7.57 47.91 -3.50
N ARG A 7 -6.29 47.70 -3.20
CA ARG A 7 -5.72 46.36 -3.00
C ARG A 7 -6.24 45.72 -1.70
N ILE A 8 -6.43 46.52 -0.64
CA ILE A 8 -7.09 46.10 0.61
C ILE A 8 -8.57 45.78 0.36
N ASP A 9 -9.25 46.57 -0.48
CA ASP A 9 -10.66 46.38 -0.84
C ASP A 9 -10.92 45.09 -1.64
N ILE A 10 -9.96 44.69 -2.49
CA ILE A 10 -10.09 43.52 -3.39
C ILE A 10 -9.51 42.24 -2.76
N LEU A 11 -8.41 42.31 -2.01
CA LEU A 11 -7.69 41.14 -1.49
C LEU A 11 -7.69 41.04 0.04
N GLY A 12 -8.24 42.03 0.74
CA GLY A 12 -8.05 42.18 2.18
C GLY A 12 -6.64 42.68 2.54
N PRO A 13 -6.36 42.87 3.84
CA PRO A 13 -5.04 43.23 4.34
C PRO A 13 -3.98 42.22 3.89
N ALA A 14 -2.77 42.72 3.60
CA ALA A 14 -1.69 41.91 3.04
C ALA A 14 -1.35 40.65 3.87
N GLU A 15 -1.48 40.74 5.20
CA GLU A 15 -1.24 39.61 6.11
C GLU A 15 -2.32 38.52 5.98
N VAL A 16 -3.58 38.92 5.82
CA VAL A 16 -4.72 37.99 5.61
C VAL A 16 -4.62 37.34 4.23
N ALA A 17 -4.33 38.12 3.20
CA ALA A 17 -4.15 37.63 1.83
C ALA A 17 -3.01 36.59 1.74
N ARG A 18 -1.87 36.88 2.37
CA ARG A 18 -0.72 35.96 2.42
C ARG A 18 -1.05 34.67 3.17
N ALA A 19 -1.69 34.77 4.33
CA ALA A 19 -2.06 33.59 5.10
C ALA A 19 -3.11 32.72 4.37
N ALA A 20 -4.02 33.34 3.63
CA ALA A 20 -4.98 32.63 2.77
C ALA A 20 -4.28 31.89 1.61
N GLU A 21 -3.28 32.52 0.98
CA GLU A 21 -2.47 31.90 -0.07
C GLU A 21 -1.68 30.71 0.47
N GLU A 22 -1.04 30.84 1.64
CA GLU A 22 -0.34 29.75 2.32
C GLU A 22 -1.30 28.58 2.62
N LEU A 23 -2.54 28.87 3.05
CA LEU A 23 -3.56 27.85 3.34
C LEU A 23 -4.02 27.14 2.06
N ALA A 24 -4.22 27.89 0.96
CA ALA A 24 -4.60 27.33 -0.33
C ALA A 24 -3.51 26.43 -0.90
N VAL A 25 -2.22 26.80 -0.73
CA VAL A 25 -1.08 25.96 -1.12
C VAL A 25 -1.04 24.67 -0.29
N SER A 26 -1.24 24.75 1.03
CA SER A 26 -1.29 23.56 1.90
C SER A 26 -2.43 22.60 1.50
N ILE A 27 -3.63 23.12 1.24
CA ILE A 27 -4.78 22.31 0.80
C ILE A 27 -4.51 21.66 -0.55
N ARG A 28 -3.89 22.38 -1.51
CA ARG A 28 -3.54 21.79 -2.80
C ARG A 28 -2.57 20.62 -2.64
N ARG A 29 -1.57 20.77 -1.77
CA ARG A 29 -0.62 19.69 -1.47
C ARG A 29 -1.31 18.47 -0.86
N ASP A 30 -2.30 18.64 0.03
CA ASP A 30 -3.10 17.52 0.55
C ASP A 30 -3.84 16.77 -0.56
N VAL A 31 -4.47 17.52 -1.47
CA VAL A 31 -5.18 16.94 -2.62
C VAL A 31 -4.22 16.16 -3.51
N ASP A 32 -3.04 16.72 -3.79
CA ASP A 32 -2.01 16.05 -4.59
C ASP A 32 -1.52 14.76 -3.92
N LEU A 33 -1.30 14.78 -2.60
CA LEU A 33 -0.89 13.59 -1.83
C LEU A 33 -1.99 12.53 -1.77
N ALA A 34 -3.25 12.93 -1.54
CA ALA A 34 -4.38 12.02 -1.56
C ALA A 34 -4.59 11.38 -2.94
N THR A 35 -4.39 12.16 -4.01
CA THR A 35 -4.45 11.67 -5.39
C THR A 35 -3.35 10.63 -5.63
N LYS A 36 -2.10 10.91 -5.21
CA LYS A 36 -1.01 9.92 -5.29
C LYS A 36 -1.31 8.64 -4.53
N LEU A 37 -1.93 8.72 -3.34
CA LEU A 37 -2.31 7.54 -2.57
C LEU A 37 -3.37 6.71 -3.31
N MET A 38 -4.34 7.36 -3.95
CA MET A 38 -5.34 6.68 -4.78
C MET A 38 -4.71 6.01 -6.00
N GLU A 39 -3.84 6.73 -6.73
CA GLU A 39 -3.12 6.17 -7.88
C GLU A 39 -2.23 4.99 -7.47
N LEU A 40 -1.56 5.09 -6.32
CA LEU A 40 -0.76 4.02 -5.75
C LEU A 40 -1.63 2.80 -5.41
N ALA A 41 -2.80 3.00 -4.79
CA ALA A 41 -3.73 1.91 -4.50
C ALA A 41 -4.27 1.24 -5.79
N ASP A 42 -4.63 2.03 -6.81
CA ASP A 42 -5.08 1.52 -8.11
C ASP A 42 -3.98 0.71 -8.82
N SER A 43 -2.71 1.13 -8.67
CA SER A 43 -1.56 0.40 -9.23
C SER A 43 -1.37 -1.00 -8.63
N GLN A 44 -1.91 -1.27 -7.43
CA GLN A 44 -1.82 -2.57 -6.77
C GLN A 44 -2.94 -3.53 -7.15
N ARG A 45 -4.00 -3.06 -7.83
CA ARG A 45 -5.10 -3.91 -8.24
C ARG A 45 -4.64 -5.15 -9.05
N PRO A 46 -3.71 -5.05 -10.01
CA PRO A 46 -3.16 -6.21 -10.70
C PRO A 46 -2.42 -7.18 -9.77
N ALA A 47 -1.72 -6.69 -8.75
CA ALA A 47 -1.04 -7.54 -7.77
C ALA A 47 -2.05 -8.30 -6.91
N ALA A 48 -3.12 -7.65 -6.46
CA ALA A 48 -4.21 -8.32 -5.73
C ALA A 48 -4.91 -9.39 -6.60
N GLU A 49 -5.11 -9.10 -7.90
CA GLU A 49 -5.63 -10.08 -8.86
C GLU A 49 -4.67 -11.26 -9.03
N ARG A 50 -3.35 -11.03 -9.20
CA ARG A 50 -2.35 -12.11 -9.28
C ARG A 50 -2.32 -12.99 -8.05
N ILE A 51 -2.41 -12.41 -6.85
CA ILE A 51 -2.43 -13.17 -5.60
C ILE A 51 -3.66 -14.09 -5.57
N THR A 52 -4.83 -13.55 -5.87
CA THR A 52 -6.10 -14.28 -5.78
C THR A 52 -6.27 -15.34 -6.87
N SER A 53 -5.86 -15.05 -8.10
CA SER A 53 -6.05 -15.96 -9.24
C SER A 53 -4.83 -16.83 -9.58
N GLY A 54 -3.66 -16.54 -9.01
CA GLY A 54 -2.41 -17.23 -9.31
C GLY A 54 -1.79 -17.85 -8.06
N THR A 55 -1.35 -17.01 -7.13
CA THR A 55 -0.52 -17.42 -5.99
C THR A 55 -1.29 -18.30 -5.01
N VAL A 56 -2.52 -17.94 -4.64
CA VAL A 56 -3.35 -18.76 -3.75
C VAL A 56 -3.65 -20.13 -4.38
N PRO A 57 -4.17 -20.23 -5.62
CA PRO A 57 -4.34 -21.52 -6.29
C PRO A 57 -3.06 -22.34 -6.40
N ALA A 58 -1.92 -21.72 -6.75
CA ALA A 58 -0.64 -22.42 -6.87
C ALA A 58 -0.20 -23.03 -5.53
N MET A 59 -0.36 -22.28 -4.43
CA MET A 59 -0.10 -22.81 -3.08
C MET A 59 -1.05 -23.95 -2.72
N THR A 60 -2.35 -23.82 -3.02
CA THR A 60 -3.32 -24.90 -2.80
C THR A 60 -2.93 -26.16 -3.57
N SER A 61 -2.62 -26.05 -4.86
CA SER A 61 -2.20 -27.20 -5.67
C SER A 61 -0.88 -27.82 -5.18
N ALA A 62 0.07 -27.01 -4.69
CA ALA A 62 1.29 -27.53 -4.10
C ALA A 62 1.02 -28.33 -2.80
N VAL A 63 0.12 -27.84 -1.94
CA VAL A 63 -0.29 -28.56 -0.73
C VAL A 63 -0.97 -29.88 -1.09
N GLU A 64 -1.93 -29.85 -2.02
CA GLU A 64 -2.62 -31.06 -2.49
C GLU A 64 -1.64 -32.08 -3.09
N ALA A 65 -0.66 -31.65 -3.88
CA ALA A 65 0.36 -32.52 -4.45
C ALA A 65 1.26 -33.16 -3.37
N MET A 66 1.62 -32.40 -2.33
CA MET A 66 2.41 -32.90 -1.20
C MET A 66 1.63 -33.89 -0.33
N GLU A 67 0.35 -33.60 -0.06
CA GLU A 67 -0.54 -34.51 0.67
C GLU A 67 -0.73 -35.82 -0.10
N GLU A 68 -0.91 -35.72 -1.42
CA GLU A 68 -1.06 -36.88 -2.29
C GLU A 68 0.21 -37.73 -2.34
N ALA A 69 1.38 -37.11 -2.53
CA ALA A 69 2.66 -37.80 -2.51
C ALA A 69 2.91 -38.47 -1.15
N THR A 70 2.54 -37.81 -0.05
CA THR A 70 2.65 -38.38 1.30
C THR A 70 1.73 -39.58 1.49
N ARG A 71 0.48 -39.51 1.01
CA ARG A 71 -0.50 -40.59 1.07
C ARG A 71 -0.02 -41.82 0.31
N GLN A 72 0.43 -41.63 -0.93
CA GLN A 72 0.96 -42.73 -1.75
C GLN A 72 2.20 -43.39 -1.10
N MET A 73 3.00 -42.62 -0.34
CA MET A 73 4.16 -43.15 0.37
C MET A 73 3.75 -44.02 1.55
N GLN A 74 2.73 -43.60 2.29
CA GLN A 74 2.17 -44.36 3.41
C GLN A 74 1.50 -45.65 2.93
N GLU A 75 0.75 -45.60 1.83
CA GLU A 75 0.12 -46.78 1.21
C GLU A 75 1.18 -47.82 0.81
N LEU A 76 2.26 -47.37 0.15
CA LEU A 76 3.37 -48.25 -0.25
C LEU A 76 4.13 -48.83 0.95
N MET A 77 4.37 -48.05 2.00
CA MET A 77 5.02 -48.53 3.23
C MET A 77 4.14 -49.53 3.99
N ALA A 78 2.82 -49.39 3.93
CA ALA A 78 1.89 -50.33 4.55
C ALA A 78 1.84 -51.68 3.80
N GLU A 79 2.05 -51.67 2.48
CA GLU A 79 2.10 -52.89 1.64
C GLU A 79 3.41 -53.66 1.75
N VAL A 80 4.50 -53.02 2.20
CA VAL A 80 5.84 -53.62 2.23
C VAL A 80 6.30 -53.88 3.67
N GLY A 81 5.98 -55.08 4.15
CA GLY A 81 6.44 -55.59 5.45
C GLY A 81 7.90 -56.07 5.51
N ASP A 82 8.68 -55.93 4.43
CA ASP A 82 10.08 -56.41 4.39
C ASP A 82 10.98 -55.51 3.51
N VAL A 83 12.24 -55.34 3.90
CA VAL A 83 13.19 -54.23 3.60
C VAL A 83 13.68 -54.16 2.14
N ARG A 84 12.87 -54.53 1.14
CA ARG A 84 13.21 -54.37 -0.28
C ARG A 84 12.48 -53.17 -0.86
N VAL A 85 13.21 -52.35 -1.64
CA VAL A 85 12.64 -51.22 -2.39
C VAL A 85 11.41 -51.71 -3.15
N PRO A 86 10.20 -51.16 -2.86
CA PRO A 86 8.97 -51.66 -3.44
C PRO A 86 8.96 -51.49 -4.97
N PRO A 87 8.39 -52.42 -5.74
CA PRO A 87 8.05 -52.17 -7.13
C PRO A 87 7.16 -50.92 -7.20
N GLY A 88 7.57 -49.89 -7.97
CA GLY A 88 6.86 -48.61 -8.05
C GLY A 88 7.48 -47.45 -7.27
N ALA A 89 8.56 -47.68 -6.50
CA ALA A 89 9.27 -46.61 -5.78
C ALA A 89 9.77 -45.46 -6.68
N ASN A 90 10.14 -45.72 -7.93
CA ASN A 90 10.54 -44.67 -8.88
C ASN A 90 9.39 -43.71 -9.21
N VAL A 91 8.16 -44.21 -9.35
CA VAL A 91 6.97 -43.38 -9.62
C VAL A 91 6.67 -42.46 -8.43
N MET A 92 6.98 -42.92 -7.21
CA MET A 92 6.86 -42.13 -5.99
C MET A 92 7.90 -41.02 -5.89
N PHE A 93 9.17 -41.33 -6.18
CA PHE A 93 10.21 -40.29 -6.23
C PHE A 93 9.86 -39.22 -7.27
N GLU A 94 9.40 -39.62 -8.45
CA GLU A 94 8.93 -38.67 -9.48
C GLU A 94 7.69 -37.86 -9.05
N ALA A 95 6.80 -38.43 -8.22
CA ALA A 95 5.64 -37.71 -7.69
C ALA A 95 6.06 -36.70 -6.61
N PHE A 96 7.01 -37.07 -5.75
CA PHE A 96 7.55 -36.19 -4.72
C PHE A 96 8.38 -35.05 -5.32
N GLU A 97 9.24 -35.33 -6.31
CA GLU A 97 10.00 -34.32 -7.05
C GLU A 97 9.07 -33.31 -7.73
N ARG A 98 7.96 -33.78 -8.34
CA ARG A 98 6.95 -32.90 -8.93
C ARG A 98 6.22 -32.06 -7.88
N ALA A 99 5.88 -32.64 -6.73
CA ALA A 99 5.25 -31.90 -5.65
C ALA A 99 6.20 -30.83 -5.09
N GLU A 100 7.48 -31.15 -4.95
CA GLU A 100 8.52 -30.22 -4.50
C GLU A 100 8.74 -29.08 -5.50
N GLU A 101 8.76 -29.38 -6.81
CA GLU A 101 8.86 -28.36 -7.86
C GLU A 101 7.66 -27.41 -7.85
N LEU A 102 6.44 -27.95 -7.67
CA LEU A 102 5.21 -27.15 -7.52
C LEU A 102 5.27 -26.26 -6.27
N ALA A 103 5.71 -26.80 -5.14
CA ALA A 103 5.86 -26.05 -3.90
C ALA A 103 6.88 -24.92 -4.02
N ASN A 104 8.06 -25.20 -4.59
CA ASN A 104 9.10 -24.20 -4.81
C ASN A 104 8.62 -23.08 -5.73
N THR A 105 7.92 -23.42 -6.81
CA THR A 105 7.35 -22.43 -7.74
C THR A 105 6.32 -21.55 -7.05
N ALA A 106 5.40 -22.14 -6.27
CA ALA A 106 4.40 -21.40 -5.53
C ALA A 106 5.01 -20.48 -4.46
N ILE A 107 6.07 -20.94 -3.77
CA ILE A 107 6.82 -20.16 -2.78
C ILE A 107 7.53 -18.97 -3.45
N THR A 108 8.20 -19.18 -4.57
CA THR A 108 8.85 -18.08 -5.32
C THR A 108 7.83 -17.03 -5.73
N GLN A 109 6.69 -17.45 -6.28
CA GLN A 109 5.62 -16.54 -6.69
C GLN A 109 5.04 -15.76 -5.50
N ALA A 110 4.84 -16.43 -4.35
CA ALA A 110 4.38 -15.77 -3.13
C ALA A 110 5.40 -14.75 -2.60
N HIS A 111 6.70 -15.03 -2.70
CA HIS A 111 7.75 -14.08 -2.34
C HIS A 111 7.76 -12.84 -3.23
N GLU A 112 7.59 -13.01 -4.53
CA GLU A 112 7.51 -11.89 -5.49
C GLU A 112 6.31 -10.99 -5.21
N ASP A 113 5.13 -11.57 -5.00
CA ASP A 113 3.92 -10.82 -4.67
C ASP A 113 4.04 -10.11 -3.31
N ASN A 114 4.62 -10.78 -2.30
CA ASN A 114 4.85 -10.16 -0.99
C ASN A 114 5.84 -8.99 -1.05
N ASN A 115 6.90 -9.10 -1.86
CA ASN A 115 7.84 -8.01 -2.07
C ASN A 115 7.14 -6.79 -2.70
N ALA A 116 6.28 -7.01 -3.71
CA ALA A 116 5.49 -5.94 -4.31
C ALA A 116 4.55 -5.25 -3.29
N PHE A 117 3.92 -6.04 -2.42
CA PHE A 117 3.05 -5.50 -1.36
C PHE A 117 3.84 -4.71 -0.30
N THR A 118 5.06 -5.14 0.02
CA THR A 118 5.93 -4.45 0.98
C THR A 118 6.34 -3.08 0.45
N VAL A 119 6.76 -3.00 -0.82
CA VAL A 119 7.09 -1.72 -1.48
C VAL A 119 5.89 -0.77 -1.48
N PHE A 120 4.69 -1.28 -1.78
CA PHE A 120 3.46 -0.50 -1.68
C PHE A 120 3.23 0.07 -0.28
N LEU A 121 3.38 -0.75 0.77
CA LEU A 121 3.17 -0.30 2.15
C LEU A 121 4.18 0.76 2.56
N ASP A 122 5.43 0.64 2.14
CA ASP A 122 6.47 1.64 2.41
C ASP A 122 6.13 2.98 1.75
N GLU A 123 5.73 2.96 0.47
CA GLU A 123 5.33 4.16 -0.27
C GLU A 123 4.05 4.80 0.31
N ALA A 124 3.04 3.99 0.63
CA ALA A 124 1.80 4.46 1.23
C ALA A 124 2.04 5.08 2.62
N THR A 125 2.90 4.46 3.43
CA THR A 125 3.29 4.98 4.76
C THR A 125 3.99 6.32 4.65
N ALA A 126 4.88 6.48 3.67
CA ALA A 126 5.55 7.75 3.42
C ALA A 126 4.56 8.86 3.02
N ILE A 127 3.58 8.56 2.16
CA ILE A 127 2.54 9.53 1.75
C ILE A 127 1.67 9.92 2.95
N VAL A 128 1.27 8.96 3.79
CA VAL A 128 0.47 9.24 5.00
C VAL A 128 1.25 10.12 5.98
N ALA A 129 2.53 9.83 6.21
CA ALA A 129 3.37 10.66 7.07
C ALA A 129 3.51 12.10 6.54
N GLU A 130 3.58 12.28 5.21
CA GLU A 130 3.61 13.60 4.61
C GLU A 130 2.27 14.35 4.77
N LEU A 131 1.14 13.65 4.64
CA LEU A 131 -0.19 14.21 4.90
C LEU A 131 -0.34 14.68 6.35
N GLU A 132 0.09 13.86 7.31
CA GLU A 132 0.07 14.22 8.74
C GLU A 132 0.92 15.46 9.00
N SER A 133 2.15 15.50 8.46
CA SER A 133 3.03 16.66 8.60
C SER A 133 2.44 17.94 7.97
N ASN A 134 1.80 17.84 6.80
CA ASN A 134 1.13 18.98 6.18
C ASN A 134 -0.10 19.43 6.98
N GLN A 135 -0.84 18.50 7.57
CA GLN A 135 -1.96 18.81 8.46
C GLN A 135 -1.52 19.59 9.70
N GLU A 136 -0.41 19.19 10.32
CA GLU A 136 0.18 19.92 11.45
C GLU A 136 0.61 21.33 11.03
N ALA A 137 1.31 21.46 9.91
CA ALA A 137 1.73 22.75 9.38
C ALA A 137 0.54 23.66 9.05
N ARG A 138 -0.54 23.09 8.52
CA ARG A 138 -1.78 23.81 8.20
C ARG A 138 -2.44 24.40 9.42
N GLU A 139 -2.43 23.72 10.56
CA GLU A 139 -3.04 24.27 11.78
C GLU A 139 -2.34 25.58 12.19
N GLY A 140 -1.01 25.63 12.10
CA GLY A 140 -0.24 26.87 12.31
C GLY A 140 -0.53 27.96 11.27
N ILE A 141 -0.80 27.60 10.02
CA ILE A 141 -1.25 28.57 9.00
C ILE A 141 -2.65 29.10 9.33
N ARG A 142 -3.56 28.23 9.77
CA ARG A 142 -4.94 28.58 10.15
C ARG A 142 -4.96 29.53 11.36
N GLU A 143 -4.12 29.29 12.35
CA GLU A 143 -3.98 30.18 13.49
C GLU A 143 -3.49 31.58 13.07
N ARG A 144 -2.48 31.65 12.19
CA ARG A 144 -1.99 32.93 11.66
C ARG A 144 -3.05 33.66 10.84
N PHE A 145 -3.78 32.94 9.99
CA PHE A 145 -4.88 33.49 9.21
C PHE A 145 -5.99 34.07 10.11
N THR A 146 -6.46 33.28 11.08
CA THR A 146 -7.54 33.71 11.98
C THR A 146 -7.11 34.86 12.88
N THR A 147 -5.86 34.88 13.34
CA THR A 147 -5.30 35.99 14.11
C THR A 147 -5.23 37.27 13.30
N ALA A 148 -4.69 37.22 12.07
CA ALA A 148 -4.63 38.37 11.17
C ALA A 148 -6.03 38.90 10.81
N ALA A 149 -6.98 37.99 10.57
CA ALA A 149 -8.37 38.35 10.29
C ALA A 149 -9.04 39.05 11.47
N ARG A 150 -8.88 38.53 12.70
CA ARG A 150 -9.40 39.16 13.93
C ARG A 150 -8.82 40.55 14.15
N HIS A 151 -7.49 40.68 14.10
CA HIS A 151 -6.83 41.97 14.27
C HIS A 151 -7.33 43.02 13.26
N THR A 152 -7.58 42.60 12.02
CA THR A 152 -8.14 43.48 10.99
C THR A 152 -9.56 43.91 11.30
N LEU A 153 -10.43 42.98 11.72
CA LEU A 153 -11.82 43.28 12.08
C LEU A 153 -11.89 44.22 13.29
N ASP A 154 -11.07 43.98 14.31
CA ASP A 154 -10.99 44.81 15.50
C ASP A 154 -10.49 46.23 15.15
N ALA A 155 -9.50 46.35 14.27
CA ALA A 155 -8.99 47.65 13.79
C ALA A 155 -9.94 48.39 12.84
N ALA A 156 -10.90 47.69 12.21
CA ALA A 156 -11.92 48.25 11.34
C ALA A 156 -13.21 48.65 12.08
N THR A 157 -13.31 48.31 13.38
CA THR A 157 -14.43 48.69 14.23
C THR A 157 -14.14 50.08 14.83
N PRO A 158 -14.99 51.10 14.59
CA PRO A 158 -14.73 52.50 14.97
C PRO A 158 -14.79 52.78 16.48
#